data_AF-A0A321L8S2-F1
#
_entry.id   AF-A0A321L8S2-F1
#
_cell.length_a   1.000
_cell.length_b   1.000
_cell.length_c   1.000
_cell.angle_alpha   90.00
_cell.angle_beta   90.00
_cell.angle_gamma   90.00
#
_symmetry.space_group_name_H-M   'P 1'
#
loop_
_entity.id
_entity.type
_entity.pdbx_description
1 polymer ?
#
loop_
_entity_poly.entity_id
_entity_poly.type
_entity_poly.pdbx_seq_one_letter_code
_entity_poly.pdbx_strand_id
1 'polypeptide(L)'
;MNMPFRKHKLHLVREHEAEGRIAEIFGEIREALGIPHVNVIFQTFASFPEFLDLFWRALKPALETQEFFSFSERLGAEAYTRVHNYFSIPDLRRKVAEMNFSAGAQQELDEVVNLYHYNYPALLLICALLVQAFENPGGPQRKGTKPAIHPVYKGNPILVEEELAPPPTRKIYEDMKRTLGMPFLATCYINFGRWPDFLKTYWDTLKPIFKTALYEHHRVALRESALAFAAEMPEPLQLTPTSLEEAGVPEEDVNTVLQITDLFLNLVSQQVLNMAYAKIGLEDGIRTERAA
;
A
#
# COMPACT_ATOMS: atom_id res chain seq x y z
N MET A 1 10.68 -0.53 20.90
CA MET A 1 9.82 0.52 20.32
C MET A 1 8.42 0.32 20.87
N ASN A 2 7.95 1.19 21.77
CA ASN A 2 6.59 1.10 22.31
C ASN A 2 5.62 1.44 21.16
N MET A 3 4.81 0.49 20.75
CA MET A 3 3.80 0.72 19.73
C MET A 3 2.71 1.67 20.26
N PRO A 4 2.33 2.72 19.52
CA PRO A 4 1.33 3.71 19.96
C PRO A 4 -0.08 3.14 20.13
N PHE A 5 -0.35 1.92 19.66
CA PHE A 5 -1.69 1.29 19.61
C PHE A 5 -2.31 0.84 20.94
N ARG A 6 -1.69 1.09 22.10
CA ARG A 6 -2.28 0.60 23.36
C ARG A 6 -3.61 1.26 23.73
N LYS A 7 -3.98 2.40 23.12
CA LYS A 7 -5.24 3.12 23.44
C LYS A 7 -6.31 3.11 22.33
N HIS A 8 -5.96 3.02 21.05
CA HIS A 8 -6.95 3.01 19.96
C HIS A 8 -6.78 1.77 19.10
N LYS A 9 -7.78 0.88 19.11
CA LYS A 9 -7.88 -0.18 18.10
C LYS A 9 -8.19 0.51 16.78
N LEU A 10 -7.38 0.27 15.75
CA LEU A 10 -7.71 0.66 14.38
C LEU A 10 -9.06 0.04 14.02
N HIS A 11 -10.07 0.88 13.84
CA HIS A 11 -11.37 0.48 13.33
C HIS A 11 -11.38 0.69 11.81
N LEU A 12 -11.91 -0.29 11.10
CA LEU A 12 -11.98 -0.31 9.64
C LEU A 12 -13.45 -0.33 9.26
N VAL A 13 -13.92 0.70 8.56
CA VAL A 13 -15.22 0.64 7.89
C VAL A 13 -15.02 -0.10 6.57
N ARG A 14 -15.52 -1.32 6.49
CA ARG A 14 -15.37 -2.15 5.29
C ARG A 14 -16.19 -1.58 4.14
N GLU A 15 -15.80 -1.91 2.90
CA GLU A 15 -16.50 -1.40 1.71
C GLU A 15 -17.99 -1.72 1.68
N HIS A 16 -18.40 -2.88 2.20
CA HIS A 16 -19.80 -3.29 2.27
C HIS A 16 -20.57 -2.68 3.45
N GLU A 17 -19.87 -2.07 4.41
CA GLU A 17 -20.45 -1.37 5.56
C GLU A 17 -20.54 0.14 5.29
N ALA A 18 -19.86 0.64 4.26
CA ALA A 18 -19.87 2.05 3.91
C ALA A 18 -21.24 2.47 3.38
N GLU A 19 -21.76 3.57 3.94
CA GLU A 19 -23.04 4.17 3.55
C GLU A 19 -22.86 5.67 3.25
N GLY A 20 -23.85 6.25 2.57
CA GLY A 20 -23.89 7.69 2.27
C GLY A 20 -22.61 8.23 1.63
N ARG A 21 -22.10 9.34 2.17
CA ARG A 21 -20.91 10.01 1.63
C ARG A 21 -19.64 9.14 1.64
N ILE A 22 -19.50 8.23 2.61
CA ILE A 22 -18.33 7.33 2.67
C ILE A 22 -18.36 6.36 1.48
N ALA A 23 -19.53 5.79 1.16
CA ALA A 23 -19.68 4.90 0.01
C ALA A 23 -19.38 5.59 -1.32
N GLU A 24 -19.80 6.85 -1.45
CA GLU A 24 -19.48 7.70 -2.61
C GLU A 24 -17.96 7.89 -2.75
N ILE A 25 -17.29 8.34 -1.68
CA ILE A 25 -15.83 8.52 -1.67
C ILE A 25 -15.11 7.22 -2.02
N PHE A 26 -15.56 6.08 -1.50
CA PHE A 26 -15.01 4.78 -1.85
C PHE A 26 -15.15 4.46 -3.35
N GLY A 27 -16.26 4.84 -3.97
CA GLY A 27 -16.44 4.77 -5.43
C GLY A 27 -15.45 5.67 -6.17
N GLU A 28 -15.34 6.92 -5.76
CA GLU A 28 -14.43 7.89 -6.36
C GLU A 28 -12.95 7.44 -6.24
N ILE A 29 -12.55 6.85 -5.11
CA ILE A 29 -11.20 6.30 -4.89
C ILE A 29 -10.89 5.18 -5.90
N ARG A 30 -11.82 4.24 -6.09
CA ARG A 30 -11.64 3.13 -7.04
C ARG A 30 -11.46 3.66 -8.47
N GLU A 31 -12.28 4.63 -8.86
CA GLU A 31 -12.19 5.26 -10.18
C GLU A 31 -10.89 6.03 -10.36
N ALA A 32 -10.56 6.93 -9.43
CA ALA A 32 -9.39 7.80 -9.51
C ALA A 32 -8.06 7.04 -9.47
N LEU A 33 -7.99 5.91 -8.75
CA LEU A 33 -6.78 5.09 -8.71
C LEU A 33 -6.81 3.95 -9.73
N GLY A 34 -7.94 3.71 -10.41
CA GLY A 34 -8.09 2.61 -11.35
C GLY A 34 -7.96 1.23 -10.69
N ILE A 35 -8.45 1.07 -9.48
CA ILE A 35 -8.35 -0.17 -8.69
C ILE A 35 -9.73 -0.74 -8.33
N PRO A 36 -9.85 -2.07 -8.15
CA PRO A 36 -11.13 -2.72 -7.92
C PRO A 36 -11.57 -2.74 -6.44
N HIS A 37 -10.76 -2.21 -5.53
CA HIS A 37 -10.98 -2.26 -4.08
C HIS A 37 -10.51 -0.97 -3.40
N VAL A 38 -10.97 -0.71 -2.19
CA VAL A 38 -10.55 0.45 -1.38
C VAL A 38 -9.43 0.04 -0.43
N ASN A 39 -8.31 0.77 -0.45
CA ASN A 39 -7.18 0.48 0.43
C ASN A 39 -7.52 0.66 1.93
N VAL A 40 -6.86 -0.13 2.79
CA VAL A 40 -7.12 -0.17 4.24
C VAL A 40 -6.97 1.19 4.92
N ILE A 41 -6.08 2.07 4.44
CA ILE A 41 -5.95 3.42 5.00
C ILE A 41 -7.22 4.26 4.84
N PHE A 42 -7.89 4.18 3.67
CA PHE A 42 -9.16 4.89 3.46
C PHE A 42 -10.30 4.26 4.27
N GLN A 43 -10.31 2.93 4.39
CA GLN A 43 -11.23 2.23 5.31
C GLN A 43 -11.01 2.61 6.77
N THR A 44 -9.76 2.93 7.14
CA THR A 44 -9.42 3.43 8.48
C THR A 44 -9.94 4.86 8.64
N PHE A 45 -9.65 5.74 7.69
CA PHE A 45 -10.08 7.14 7.72
C PHE A 45 -11.60 7.30 7.64
N ALA A 46 -12.33 6.32 7.12
CA ALA A 46 -13.79 6.30 7.17
C ALA A 46 -14.37 6.25 8.60
N SER A 47 -13.56 5.90 9.61
CA SER A 47 -13.93 6.07 11.02
C SER A 47 -13.93 7.55 11.47
N PHE A 48 -13.43 8.45 10.64
CA PHE A 48 -13.37 9.90 10.83
C PHE A 48 -14.01 10.60 9.60
N PRO A 49 -15.35 10.54 9.44
CA PRO A 49 -16.02 10.89 8.18
C PRO A 49 -15.75 12.32 7.69
N GLU A 50 -15.73 13.29 8.60
CA GLU A 50 -15.44 14.70 8.32
C GLU A 50 -14.01 14.86 7.79
N PHE A 51 -13.05 14.16 8.40
CA PHE A 51 -11.68 14.15 7.93
C PHE A 51 -11.56 13.46 6.56
N LEU A 52 -12.18 12.29 6.37
CA LEU A 52 -12.12 11.56 5.10
C LEU A 52 -12.66 12.40 3.94
N ASP A 53 -13.79 13.09 4.12
CA ASP A 53 -14.36 13.94 3.09
C ASP A 53 -13.46 15.15 2.77
N LEU A 54 -12.93 15.84 3.79
CA LEU A 54 -11.99 16.94 3.59
C LEU A 54 -10.70 16.46 2.88
N PHE A 55 -10.10 15.38 3.38
CA PHE A 55 -8.90 14.77 2.81
C PHE A 55 -9.11 14.35 1.36
N TRP A 56 -10.23 13.70 1.05
CA TRP A 56 -10.53 13.27 -0.31
C TRP A 56 -10.65 14.45 -1.27
N ARG A 57 -11.37 15.50 -0.88
CA ARG A 57 -11.49 16.74 -1.67
C ARG A 57 -10.13 17.39 -1.92
N ALA A 58 -9.23 17.36 -0.94
CA ALA A 58 -7.88 17.90 -1.06
C ALA A 58 -6.95 17.03 -1.92
N LEU A 59 -7.12 15.70 -1.87
CA LEU A 59 -6.28 14.74 -2.60
C LEU A 59 -6.65 14.64 -4.09
N LYS A 60 -7.95 14.73 -4.41
CA LYS A 60 -8.48 14.47 -5.76
C LYS A 60 -7.78 15.28 -6.88
N PRO A 61 -7.51 16.60 -6.74
CA PRO A 61 -6.80 17.35 -7.77
C PRO A 61 -5.43 16.76 -8.10
N ALA A 62 -4.68 16.30 -7.08
CA ALA A 62 -3.38 15.66 -7.31
C ALA A 62 -3.52 14.36 -8.12
N LEU A 63 -4.56 13.55 -7.86
CA LEU A 63 -4.85 12.31 -8.59
C LEU A 63 -5.33 12.57 -10.03
N GLU A 64 -5.79 13.77 -10.37
CA GLU A 64 -6.16 14.14 -11.74
C GLU A 64 -4.93 14.52 -12.60
N THR A 65 -3.73 14.55 -12.02
CA THR A 65 -2.48 14.93 -12.70
C THR A 65 -1.61 13.73 -13.11
N GLN A 66 -0.93 13.84 -14.24
CA GLN A 66 0.06 12.82 -14.67
C GLN A 66 1.28 12.77 -13.74
N GLU A 67 1.61 13.89 -13.09
CA GLU A 67 2.73 14.02 -12.17
C GLU A 67 2.61 13.04 -11.00
N PHE A 68 1.43 12.91 -10.40
CA PHE A 68 1.18 11.94 -9.33
C PHE A 68 1.53 10.51 -9.79
N PHE A 69 0.98 10.07 -10.92
CA PHE A 69 1.21 8.71 -11.41
C PHE A 69 2.64 8.48 -11.85
N SER A 70 3.31 9.50 -12.40
CA SER A 70 4.72 9.42 -12.78
C SER A 70 5.63 9.30 -11.55
N PHE A 71 5.36 10.01 -10.46
CA PHE A 71 6.10 9.84 -9.21
C PHE A 71 5.80 8.50 -8.53
N SER A 72 4.54 8.06 -8.54
CA SER A 72 4.16 6.71 -8.10
C SER A 72 4.92 5.62 -8.88
N GLU A 73 4.97 5.72 -10.21
CA GLU A 73 5.72 4.78 -11.05
C GLU A 73 7.22 4.81 -10.73
N ARG A 74 7.80 5.99 -10.52
CA ARG A 74 9.21 6.14 -10.11
C ARG A 74 9.48 5.46 -8.76
N LEU A 75 8.58 5.56 -7.78
CA LEU A 75 8.70 4.83 -6.51
C LEU A 75 8.66 3.31 -6.72
N GLY A 76 7.76 2.82 -7.57
CA GLY A 76 7.69 1.40 -7.93
C GLY A 76 8.98 0.92 -8.61
N ALA A 77 9.48 1.67 -9.59
CA ALA A 77 10.72 1.35 -10.30
C ALA A 77 11.96 1.42 -9.39
N GLU A 78 12.00 2.40 -8.47
CA GLU A 78 13.05 2.50 -7.46
C GLU A 78 13.05 1.27 -6.54
N ALA A 79 11.88 0.88 -6.03
CA ALA A 79 11.74 -0.31 -5.20
C ALA A 79 12.15 -1.59 -5.95
N TYR A 80 11.71 -1.75 -7.20
CA TYR A 80 12.15 -2.84 -8.07
C TYR A 80 13.67 -2.87 -8.21
N THR A 81 14.30 -1.73 -8.51
CA THR A 81 15.76 -1.62 -8.67
C THR A 81 16.51 -1.96 -7.39
N ARG A 82 16.05 -1.45 -6.24
CA ARG A 82 16.63 -1.77 -4.93
C ARG A 82 16.50 -3.27 -4.64
N VAL A 83 15.32 -3.83 -4.87
CA VAL A 83 15.07 -5.24 -4.58
C VAL A 83 15.91 -6.14 -5.49
N HIS A 84 15.97 -5.80 -6.78
CA HIS A 84 16.76 -6.50 -7.80
C HIS A 84 18.27 -6.49 -7.49
N ASN A 85 18.82 -5.34 -7.09
CA ASN A 85 20.27 -5.19 -6.94
C ASN A 85 20.83 -5.72 -5.62
N TYR A 86 20.02 -5.76 -4.56
CA TYR A 86 20.52 -6.00 -3.20
C TYR A 86 20.04 -7.31 -2.57
N PHE A 87 19.11 -8.04 -3.19
CA PHE A 87 18.61 -9.30 -2.66
C PHE A 87 18.62 -10.42 -3.68
N SER A 88 18.91 -11.63 -3.22
CA SER A 88 18.72 -12.84 -4.01
C SER A 88 17.27 -13.27 -3.92
N ILE A 89 16.62 -13.40 -5.08
CA ILE A 89 15.19 -13.68 -5.18
C ILE A 89 15.05 -15.02 -5.89
N PRO A 90 14.45 -16.04 -5.25
CA PRO A 90 14.23 -17.30 -5.92
C PRO A 90 13.23 -17.12 -7.06
N ASP A 91 13.38 -17.95 -8.08
CA ASP A 91 12.41 -18.12 -9.15
C ASP A 91 11.10 -18.70 -8.56
N LEU A 92 10.17 -17.80 -8.24
CA LEU A 92 8.83 -18.14 -7.75
C LEU A 92 7.95 -18.63 -8.91
N ARG A 93 8.16 -18.15 -10.14
CA ARG A 93 7.45 -18.63 -11.34
C ARG A 93 7.61 -20.14 -11.49
N ARG A 94 8.84 -20.64 -11.42
CA ARG A 94 9.13 -22.09 -11.49
C ARG A 94 8.53 -22.84 -10.31
N LYS A 95 8.58 -22.28 -9.11
CA LYS A 95 7.93 -22.89 -7.93
C LYS A 95 6.40 -22.97 -8.09
N VAL A 96 5.75 -21.96 -8.69
CA VAL A 96 4.33 -21.99 -9.01
C VAL A 96 4.02 -23.05 -10.07
N ALA A 97 4.86 -23.21 -11.09
CA ALA A 97 4.72 -24.27 -12.08
C ALA A 97 4.79 -25.68 -11.44
N GLU A 98 5.68 -25.87 -10.45
CA GLU A 98 5.79 -27.12 -9.68
C GLU A 98 4.53 -27.41 -8.83
N MET A 99 3.75 -26.39 -8.45
CA MET A 99 2.48 -26.54 -7.70
C MET A 99 1.31 -27.02 -8.57
N ASN A 100 1.50 -27.19 -9.88
CA ASN A 100 0.46 -27.58 -10.84
C ASN A 100 -0.76 -26.65 -10.86
N PHE A 101 -0.56 -25.34 -10.67
CA PHE A 101 -1.62 -24.36 -10.87
C PHE A 101 -2.11 -24.38 -12.32
N SER A 102 -3.42 -24.23 -12.53
CA SER A 102 -3.97 -24.07 -13.87
C SER A 102 -3.43 -22.79 -14.53
N ALA A 103 -3.40 -22.74 -15.86
CA ALA A 103 -2.96 -21.55 -16.59
C ALA A 103 -3.75 -20.29 -16.18
N GLY A 104 -5.06 -20.43 -15.94
CA GLY A 104 -5.90 -19.34 -15.44
C GLY A 104 -5.51 -18.87 -14.04
N ALA A 105 -5.17 -19.79 -13.13
CA ALA A 105 -4.71 -19.43 -11.79
C ALA A 105 -3.33 -18.75 -11.80
N GLN A 106 -2.44 -19.14 -12.72
CA GLN A 106 -1.15 -18.48 -12.91
C GLN A 106 -1.33 -17.05 -13.46
N GLN A 107 -2.21 -16.88 -14.44
CA GLN A 107 -2.54 -15.56 -14.98
C GLN A 107 -3.19 -14.66 -13.93
N GLU A 108 -4.16 -15.19 -13.16
CA GLU A 108 -4.81 -14.46 -12.08
C GLU A 108 -3.78 -13.99 -11.02
N LEU A 109 -2.81 -14.85 -10.68
CA LEU A 109 -1.73 -14.50 -9.76
C LEU A 109 -0.83 -13.36 -10.31
N ASP A 110 -0.45 -13.42 -11.58
CA ASP A 110 0.32 -12.37 -12.23
C ASP A 110 -0.44 -11.04 -12.26
N GLU A 111 -1.74 -11.08 -12.57
CA GLU A 111 -2.62 -9.91 -12.61
C GLU A 111 -2.73 -9.23 -11.23
N VAL A 112 -2.93 -10.00 -10.16
CA VAL A 112 -3.03 -9.41 -8.81
C VAL A 112 -1.68 -8.88 -8.31
N VAL A 113 -0.56 -9.53 -8.64
CA VAL A 113 0.77 -9.02 -8.28
C VAL A 113 1.06 -7.72 -9.01
N ASN A 114 0.71 -7.62 -10.29
CA ASN A 114 0.83 -6.36 -11.05
C ASN A 114 -0.08 -5.26 -10.49
N LEU A 115 -1.32 -5.59 -10.11
CA LEU A 115 -2.23 -4.65 -9.44
C LEU A 115 -1.60 -4.08 -8.15
N TYR A 116 -1.09 -4.93 -7.26
CA TYR A 116 -0.51 -4.46 -6.00
C TYR A 116 0.84 -3.76 -6.18
N HIS A 117 1.65 -4.18 -7.16
CA HIS A 117 2.88 -3.50 -7.54
C HIS A 117 2.62 -2.08 -8.09
N TYR A 118 1.48 -1.87 -8.76
CA TYR A 118 1.02 -0.55 -9.19
C TYR A 118 0.42 0.27 -8.03
N ASN A 119 -0.44 -0.35 -7.21
CA ASN A 119 -1.25 0.36 -6.23
C ASN A 119 -0.47 0.80 -4.98
N TYR A 120 0.47 -0.01 -4.47
CA TYR A 120 1.20 0.39 -3.26
C TYR A 120 2.12 1.60 -3.43
N PRO A 121 2.84 1.80 -4.55
CA PRO A 121 3.58 3.05 -4.77
C PRO A 121 2.67 4.28 -4.78
N ALA A 122 1.48 4.18 -5.37
CA ALA A 122 0.49 5.27 -5.36
C ALA A 122 0.03 5.55 -3.93
N LEU A 123 -0.25 4.49 -3.16
CA LEU A 123 -0.62 4.60 -1.77
C LEU A 123 0.51 5.19 -0.91
N LEU A 124 1.76 4.85 -1.20
CA LEU A 124 2.92 5.38 -0.51
C LEU A 124 3.04 6.90 -0.73
N LEU A 125 2.86 7.34 -1.97
CA LEU A 125 2.87 8.76 -2.32
C LEU A 125 1.71 9.51 -1.65
N ILE A 126 0.52 8.92 -1.57
CA ILE A 126 -0.63 9.48 -0.85
C ILE A 126 -0.31 9.67 0.64
N CYS A 127 0.28 8.66 1.30
CA CYS A 127 0.71 8.79 2.69
C CYS A 127 1.74 9.92 2.87
N ALA A 128 2.72 10.01 1.96
CA ALA A 128 3.74 11.04 2.00
C ALA A 128 3.17 12.45 1.77
N LEU A 129 2.20 12.58 0.85
CA LEU A 129 1.46 13.82 0.62
C LEU A 129 0.67 14.26 1.84
N LEU A 130 0.06 13.30 2.55
CA LEU A 130 -0.68 13.59 3.77
C LEU A 130 0.26 14.04 4.90
N VAL A 131 1.44 13.41 5.07
CA VAL A 131 2.47 13.90 5.99
C VAL A 131 2.89 15.33 5.63
N GLN A 132 3.16 15.60 4.35
CA GLN A 132 3.53 16.94 3.89
C GLN A 132 2.43 17.97 4.15
N ALA A 133 1.16 17.62 3.97
CA ALA A 133 0.04 18.52 4.23
C ALA A 133 -0.04 18.94 5.71
N PHE A 134 0.32 18.03 6.63
CA PHE A 134 0.35 18.32 8.06
C PHE A 134 1.61 19.05 8.52
N GLU A 135 2.77 18.74 7.95
CA GLU A 135 4.04 19.37 8.32
C GLU A 135 4.21 20.76 7.69
N ASN A 136 3.71 20.95 6.47
CA ASN A 136 3.84 22.19 5.69
C ASN A 136 2.48 22.65 5.15
N PRO A 137 1.51 22.96 6.03
CA PRO A 137 0.19 23.43 5.61
C PRO A 137 0.33 24.75 4.84
N GLY A 138 -0.31 24.86 3.67
CA GLY A 138 -0.26 26.10 2.86
C GLY A 138 0.93 26.18 1.90
N GLY A 139 1.59 25.06 1.58
CA GLY A 139 2.67 25.03 0.58
C GLY A 139 2.26 25.63 -0.78
N PRO A 140 3.20 26.24 -1.52
CA PRO A 140 2.88 26.95 -2.76
C PRO A 140 2.28 26.01 -3.81
N GLN A 141 1.12 26.39 -4.33
CA GLN A 141 0.43 25.63 -5.38
C GLN A 141 0.98 25.99 -6.77
N ARG A 142 1.31 24.96 -7.53
CA ARG A 142 1.60 24.99 -8.97
C ARG A 142 0.52 24.16 -9.65
N LYS A 143 0.08 24.54 -10.83
CA LYS A 143 -0.91 23.71 -11.55
C LYS A 143 -0.25 22.45 -12.09
N GLY A 144 -0.94 21.33 -11.99
CA GLY A 144 -0.60 20.14 -12.76
C GLY A 144 -0.55 20.47 -14.25
N THR A 145 0.38 19.86 -14.99
CA THR A 145 0.62 20.23 -16.39
C THR A 145 -0.14 19.33 -17.36
N LYS A 146 -0.55 18.14 -16.95
CA LYS A 146 -1.19 17.13 -17.81
C LYS A 146 -2.25 16.31 -17.07
N PRO A 147 -3.34 15.92 -17.75
CA PRO A 147 -4.33 15.01 -17.18
C PRO A 147 -3.72 13.63 -16.94
N ALA A 148 -4.17 12.97 -15.87
CA ALA A 148 -3.74 11.64 -15.51
C ALA A 148 -4.09 10.58 -16.56
N ILE A 149 -3.11 9.75 -16.90
CA ILE A 149 -3.26 8.51 -17.64
C ILE A 149 -2.63 7.41 -16.78
N HIS A 150 -3.46 6.47 -16.34
CA HIS A 150 -3.04 5.36 -15.49
C HIS A 150 -3.77 4.06 -15.87
N PRO A 151 -3.22 2.89 -15.50
CA PRO A 151 -3.89 1.62 -15.68
C PRO A 151 -5.24 1.55 -14.94
N VAL A 152 -6.18 0.77 -15.47
CA VAL A 152 -7.46 0.46 -14.84
C VAL A 152 -7.59 -1.05 -14.67
N TYR A 153 -7.63 -1.50 -13.42
CA TYR A 153 -7.80 -2.89 -13.05
C TYR A 153 -9.25 -3.18 -12.69
N LYS A 154 -9.88 -4.11 -13.42
CA LYS A 154 -11.31 -4.47 -13.24
C LYS A 154 -11.52 -5.77 -12.49
N GLY A 155 -10.52 -6.65 -12.43
CA GLY A 155 -10.63 -7.94 -11.75
C GLY A 155 -10.69 -7.74 -10.24
N ASN A 156 -11.79 -8.12 -9.60
CA ASN A 156 -11.93 -8.01 -8.15
C ASN A 156 -11.18 -9.16 -7.45
N PRO A 157 -10.07 -8.91 -6.74
CA PRO A 157 -9.28 -9.97 -6.12
C PRO A 157 -10.10 -10.68 -5.04
N ILE A 158 -10.12 -12.01 -5.06
CA ILE A 158 -10.81 -12.78 -4.02
C ILE A 158 -9.97 -12.73 -2.73
N LEU A 159 -10.55 -12.19 -1.67
CA LEU A 159 -9.92 -12.06 -0.36
C LEU A 159 -10.31 -13.25 0.52
N VAL A 160 -9.31 -14.01 0.98
CA VAL A 160 -9.52 -15.10 1.94
C VAL A 160 -9.31 -14.53 3.35
N GLU A 161 -10.38 -13.96 3.91
CA GLU A 161 -10.41 -13.36 5.25
C GLU A 161 -9.89 -14.34 6.32
N GLU A 162 -9.25 -13.81 7.36
CA GLU A 162 -8.54 -14.62 8.37
C GLU A 162 -9.47 -15.59 9.12
N GLU A 163 -10.70 -15.15 9.39
CA GLU A 163 -11.73 -15.93 10.07
C GLU A 163 -12.21 -17.11 9.21
N LEU A 164 -12.23 -16.92 7.89
CA LEU A 164 -12.66 -17.91 6.90
C LEU A 164 -11.50 -18.78 6.39
N ALA A 165 -10.25 -18.36 6.62
CA ALA A 165 -9.07 -19.07 6.17
C ALA A 165 -8.94 -20.46 6.82
N PRO A 166 -8.59 -21.51 6.05
CA PRO A 166 -8.28 -22.83 6.60
C PRO A 166 -7.14 -22.77 7.64
N PRO A 167 -7.07 -23.72 8.59
CA PRO A 167 -6.08 -23.68 9.67
C PRO A 167 -4.61 -23.54 9.20
N PRO A 168 -4.15 -24.19 8.10
CA PRO A 168 -2.80 -23.99 7.59
C PRO A 168 -2.53 -22.56 7.12
N THR A 169 -3.48 -21.93 6.40
CA THR A 169 -3.37 -20.54 5.93
C THR A 169 -3.36 -19.56 7.10
N ARG A 170 -4.24 -19.77 8.09
CA ARG A 170 -4.29 -18.94 9.30
C ARG A 170 -2.97 -18.95 10.07
N LYS A 171 -2.29 -20.09 10.13
CA LYS A 171 -0.96 -20.19 10.75
C LYS A 171 0.09 -19.34 10.03
N ILE A 172 0.00 -19.22 8.70
CA ILE A 172 0.87 -18.33 7.91
C ILE A 172 0.55 -16.88 8.24
N TYR A 173 -0.74 -16.50 8.25
CA TYR A 173 -1.20 -15.16 8.61
C TYR A 173 -0.72 -14.73 10.01
N GLU A 174 -0.85 -15.59 11.02
CA GLU A 174 -0.36 -15.33 12.38
C GLU A 174 1.15 -15.11 12.44
N ASP A 175 1.92 -15.88 11.66
CA ASP A 175 3.37 -15.71 11.56
C ASP A 175 3.78 -14.42 10.84
N MET A 176 3.04 -14.03 9.80
CA MET A 176 3.20 -12.75 9.14
C MET A 176 2.90 -11.60 10.10
N LYS A 177 1.74 -11.58 10.77
CA LYS A 177 1.39 -10.55 11.75
C LYS A 177 2.45 -10.39 12.84
N ARG A 178 2.93 -11.52 13.41
CA ARG A 178 4.01 -11.51 14.40
C ARG A 178 5.32 -10.97 13.85
N THR A 179 5.68 -11.34 12.62
CA THR A 179 6.96 -10.93 12.01
C THR A 179 6.94 -9.47 11.59
N LEU A 180 5.83 -9.02 10.99
CA LEU A 180 5.62 -7.63 10.58
C LEU A 180 5.35 -6.70 11.77
N GLY A 181 5.06 -7.27 12.95
CA GLY A 181 4.71 -6.50 14.14
C GLY A 181 3.35 -5.80 14.01
N MET A 182 2.44 -6.31 13.18
CA MET A 182 1.16 -5.66 12.89
C MET A 182 -0.02 -6.53 13.36
N PRO A 183 -1.10 -5.91 13.89
CA PRO A 183 -2.28 -6.65 14.33
C PRO A 183 -3.19 -7.08 13.17
N PHE A 184 -2.92 -6.63 11.96
CA PHE A 184 -3.67 -6.94 10.73
C PHE A 184 -2.72 -7.27 9.57
N LEU A 185 -3.27 -7.82 8.50
CA LEU A 185 -2.56 -8.07 7.24
C LEU A 185 -2.91 -7.03 6.18
N ALA A 186 -1.96 -6.70 5.33
CA ALA A 186 -2.21 -5.94 4.12
C ALA A 186 -3.08 -6.76 3.14
N THR A 187 -3.91 -6.07 2.34
CA THR A 187 -4.88 -6.69 1.42
C THR A 187 -4.24 -7.73 0.50
N CYS A 188 -3.02 -7.48 0.01
CA CYS A 188 -2.31 -8.42 -0.86
C CYS A 188 -2.09 -9.79 -0.21
N TYR A 189 -1.81 -9.88 1.09
CA TYR A 189 -1.61 -11.16 1.78
C TYR A 189 -2.92 -11.91 1.98
N ILE A 190 -4.01 -11.18 2.24
CA ILE A 190 -5.36 -11.75 2.34
C ILE A 190 -5.79 -12.30 0.97
N ASN A 191 -5.44 -11.59 -0.11
CA ASN A 191 -5.66 -12.07 -1.48
C ASN A 191 -4.79 -13.29 -1.82
N PHE A 192 -3.50 -13.29 -1.46
CA PHE A 192 -2.61 -14.43 -1.66
C PHE A 192 -3.06 -15.69 -0.91
N GLY A 193 -3.86 -15.55 0.16
CA GLY A 193 -4.50 -16.69 0.82
C GLY A 193 -5.37 -17.56 -0.08
N ARG A 194 -5.80 -17.04 -1.25
CA ARG A 194 -6.43 -17.81 -2.32
C ARG A 194 -5.52 -18.92 -2.87
N TRP A 195 -4.22 -18.70 -2.84
CA TRP A 195 -3.19 -19.64 -3.26
C TRP A 195 -2.27 -19.96 -2.08
N PRO A 196 -2.72 -20.76 -1.10
CA PRO A 196 -2.00 -20.97 0.15
C PRO A 196 -0.59 -21.54 -0.05
N ASP A 197 -0.37 -22.39 -1.06
CA ASP A 197 0.95 -22.92 -1.40
C ASP A 197 1.90 -21.83 -1.93
N PHE A 198 1.37 -20.91 -2.74
CA PHE A 198 2.13 -19.73 -3.18
C PHE A 198 2.40 -18.78 -2.02
N LEU A 199 1.38 -18.41 -1.23
CA LEU A 199 1.55 -17.55 -0.06
C LEU A 199 2.62 -18.08 0.89
N LYS A 200 2.56 -19.38 1.20
CA LYS A 200 3.57 -20.05 2.03
C LYS A 200 4.96 -19.91 1.42
N THR A 201 5.08 -20.23 0.13
CA THR A 201 6.35 -20.22 -0.59
C THR A 201 6.97 -18.83 -0.66
N TYR A 202 6.16 -17.84 -1.03
CA TYR A 202 6.53 -16.43 -1.05
C TYR A 202 6.98 -15.96 0.33
N TRP A 203 6.20 -16.28 1.37
CA TRP A 203 6.51 -15.84 2.73
C TRP A 203 7.78 -16.49 3.28
N ASP A 204 7.98 -17.79 3.05
CA ASP A 204 9.18 -18.52 3.49
C ASP A 204 10.47 -17.92 2.89
N THR A 205 10.40 -17.33 1.70
CA THR A 205 11.57 -16.73 1.02
C THR A 205 11.73 -15.25 1.34
N LEU A 206 10.64 -14.50 1.53
CA LEU A 206 10.69 -13.10 1.92
C LEU A 206 11.09 -12.90 3.39
N LYS A 207 10.56 -13.74 4.29
CA LYS A 207 10.70 -13.59 5.74
C LYS A 207 12.16 -13.48 6.22
N PRO A 208 13.13 -14.26 5.71
CA PRO A 208 14.54 -14.10 6.10
C PRO A 208 15.11 -12.74 5.70
N ILE A 209 14.76 -12.24 4.51
CA ILE A 209 15.21 -10.95 3.98
C ILE A 209 14.61 -9.80 4.78
N PHE A 210 13.32 -9.89 5.05
CA PHE A 210 12.56 -8.91 5.83
C PHE A 210 13.22 -8.56 7.18
N LYS A 211 13.88 -9.54 7.80
CA LYS A 211 14.54 -9.39 9.12
C LYS A 211 15.94 -8.79 9.06
N THR A 212 16.45 -8.45 7.88
CA THR A 212 17.81 -7.93 7.71
C THR A 212 17.86 -6.41 7.88
N ALA A 213 19.00 -5.90 8.37
CA ALA A 213 19.24 -4.46 8.42
C ALA A 213 19.29 -3.83 7.02
N LEU A 214 19.67 -4.59 6.00
CA LEU A 214 19.71 -4.14 4.60
C LEU A 214 18.29 -3.88 4.06
N TYR A 215 17.34 -4.77 4.36
CA TYR A 215 15.93 -4.55 4.04
C TYR A 215 15.40 -3.28 4.70
N GLU A 216 15.65 -3.11 6.01
CA GLU A 216 15.20 -1.92 6.73
C GLU A 216 15.82 -0.63 6.16
N HIS A 217 17.11 -0.66 5.80
CA HIS A 217 17.78 0.46 5.13
C HIS A 217 17.07 0.86 3.83
N HIS A 218 16.72 -0.10 2.97
CA HIS A 218 16.02 0.19 1.72
C HIS A 218 14.57 0.63 1.94
N ARG A 219 13.89 0.13 2.97
CA ARG A 219 12.54 0.57 3.36
C ARG A 219 12.55 2.05 3.75
N VAL A 220 13.47 2.43 4.64
CA VAL A 220 13.63 3.82 5.07
C VAL A 220 13.99 4.70 3.88
N ALA A 221 14.95 4.29 3.04
CA ALA A 221 15.34 5.07 1.87
C ALA A 221 14.15 5.31 0.91
N LEU A 222 13.30 4.29 0.68
CA LEU A 222 12.11 4.42 -0.15
C LEU A 222 11.05 5.34 0.46
N ARG A 223 10.89 5.30 1.80
CA ARG A 223 10.05 6.26 2.53
C ARG A 223 10.51 7.70 2.31
N GLU A 224 11.82 7.95 2.41
CA GLU A 224 12.39 9.29 2.18
C GLU A 224 12.20 9.75 0.73
N SER A 225 12.37 8.87 -0.25
CA SER A 225 12.06 9.18 -1.66
C SER A 225 10.60 9.60 -1.85
N ALA A 226 9.66 8.94 -1.17
CA ALA A 226 8.24 9.30 -1.24
C ALA A 226 7.96 10.69 -0.65
N LEU A 227 8.58 11.02 0.49
CA LEU A 227 8.48 12.36 1.09
C LEU A 227 9.09 13.45 0.19
N ALA A 228 10.21 13.14 -0.48
CA ALA A 228 10.83 14.05 -1.44
C ALA A 228 9.91 14.30 -2.64
N PHE A 229 9.32 13.25 -3.24
CA PHE A 229 8.37 13.42 -4.34
C PHE A 229 7.09 14.13 -3.92
N ALA A 230 6.59 13.88 -2.70
CA ALA A 230 5.45 14.61 -2.17
C ALA A 230 5.73 16.12 -2.07
N ALA A 231 6.94 16.51 -1.67
CA ALA A 231 7.35 17.92 -1.61
C ALA A 231 7.50 18.57 -3.01
N GLU A 232 7.72 17.78 -4.06
CA GLU A 232 7.82 18.23 -5.45
C GLU A 232 6.46 18.31 -6.17
N MET A 233 5.38 17.81 -5.56
CA MET A 233 4.06 17.78 -6.19
C MET A 233 3.56 19.19 -6.52
N PRO A 234 3.02 19.42 -7.74
CA PRO A 234 2.56 20.74 -8.15
C PRO A 234 1.35 21.19 -7.31
N GLU A 235 0.39 20.31 -7.05
CA GLU A 235 -0.80 20.59 -6.26
C GLU A 235 -0.71 19.86 -4.91
N PRO A 236 0.10 20.36 -3.95
CA PRO A 236 0.22 19.72 -2.65
C PRO A 236 -1.11 19.80 -1.91
N LEU A 237 -1.43 18.73 -1.19
CA LEU A 237 -2.63 18.62 -0.37
C LEU A 237 -2.68 19.77 0.63
N GLN A 238 -3.84 20.42 0.74
CA GLN A 238 -4.07 21.54 1.65
C GLN A 238 -4.97 21.09 2.79
N LEU A 239 -4.38 20.89 3.97
CA LEU A 239 -5.07 20.54 5.20
C LEU A 239 -4.60 21.47 6.33
N THR A 240 -4.98 22.75 6.24
CA THR A 240 -4.63 23.74 7.27
C THR A 240 -5.44 23.50 8.55
N PRO A 241 -4.94 23.92 9.73
CA PRO A 241 -5.70 23.85 10.97
C PRO A 241 -7.10 24.48 10.84
N THR A 242 -7.19 25.65 10.19
CA THR A 242 -8.47 26.31 9.91
C THR A 242 -9.39 25.45 9.05
N SER A 243 -8.90 24.80 8.00
CA SER A 243 -9.75 23.92 7.16
C SER A 243 -10.25 22.69 7.92
N LEU A 244 -9.46 22.15 8.85
CA LEU A 244 -9.85 21.03 9.71
C LEU A 244 -10.94 21.46 10.71
N GLU A 245 -10.77 22.63 11.33
CA GLU A 245 -11.77 23.23 12.22
C GLU A 245 -13.08 23.55 11.49
N GLU A 246 -13.01 24.17 10.31
CA GLU A 246 -14.17 24.51 9.48
C GLU A 246 -14.93 23.27 8.98
N ALA A 247 -14.21 22.18 8.70
CA ALA A 247 -14.81 20.89 8.36
C ALA A 247 -15.39 20.16 9.57
N GLY A 248 -15.21 20.68 10.78
CA GLY A 248 -15.71 20.08 12.02
C GLY A 248 -14.92 18.88 12.50
N VAL A 249 -13.66 18.72 12.08
CA VAL A 249 -12.80 17.61 12.52
C VAL A 249 -12.35 17.85 13.97
N PRO A 250 -12.67 16.96 14.92
CA PRO A 250 -12.22 17.09 16.31
C PRO A 250 -10.70 17.06 16.45
N GLU A 251 -10.13 17.85 17.37
CA GLU A 251 -8.67 17.90 17.59
C GLU A 251 -8.08 16.53 18.01
N GLU A 252 -8.85 15.73 18.76
CA GLU A 252 -8.45 14.37 19.14
C GLU A 252 -8.35 13.43 17.93
N ASP A 253 -9.21 13.63 16.93
CA ASP A 253 -9.22 12.88 15.68
C ASP A 253 -8.04 13.28 14.80
N VAL A 254 -7.69 14.58 14.73
CA VAL A 254 -6.49 15.05 14.01
C VAL A 254 -5.23 14.37 14.53
N ASN A 255 -5.04 14.33 15.85
CA ASN A 255 -3.90 13.65 16.47
C ASN A 255 -3.87 12.14 16.15
N THR A 256 -5.04 11.50 16.13
CA THR A 256 -5.17 10.08 15.81
C THR A 256 -4.87 9.82 14.33
N VAL A 257 -5.38 10.65 13.43
CA VAL A 257 -5.12 10.61 11.98
C VAL A 257 -3.64 10.79 11.66
N LEU A 258 -2.94 11.70 12.35
CA LEU A 258 -1.49 11.88 12.20
C LEU A 258 -0.72 10.58 12.53
N GLN A 259 -1.07 9.93 13.65
CA GLN A 259 -0.45 8.66 14.06
C GLN A 259 -0.75 7.54 13.07
N ILE A 260 -1.99 7.49 12.55
CA ILE A 260 -2.38 6.54 11.50
C ILE A 260 -1.59 6.81 10.22
N THR A 261 -1.40 8.08 9.84
CA THR A 261 -0.66 8.46 8.63
C THR A 261 0.80 8.01 8.70
N ASP A 262 1.51 8.29 9.80
CA ASP A 262 2.91 7.82 9.94
C ASP A 262 3.01 6.29 10.00
N LEU A 263 2.05 5.62 10.66
CA LEU A 263 1.96 4.16 10.62
C LEU A 263 1.86 3.65 9.18
N PHE A 264 0.92 4.18 8.40
CA PHE A 264 0.71 3.71 7.02
C PHE A 264 1.85 4.11 6.10
N LEU A 265 2.51 5.25 6.29
CA LEU A 265 3.72 5.59 5.55
C LEU A 265 4.81 4.52 5.76
N ASN A 266 5.01 4.08 7.00
CA ASN A 266 5.94 3.00 7.32
C ASN A 266 5.49 1.63 6.79
N LEU A 267 4.21 1.29 6.95
CA LEU A 267 3.68 0.01 6.49
C LEU A 267 3.66 -0.09 4.96
N VAL A 268 3.30 0.96 4.26
CA VAL A 268 3.17 0.94 2.79
C VAL A 268 4.54 0.97 2.13
N SER A 269 5.54 1.68 2.67
CA SER A 269 6.93 1.61 2.15
C SER A 269 7.46 0.17 2.18
N GLN A 270 7.10 -0.59 3.23
CA GLN A 270 7.37 -2.01 3.31
C GLN A 270 6.63 -2.81 2.22
N GLN A 271 5.33 -2.55 2.01
CA GLN A 271 4.54 -3.26 0.99
C GLN A 271 5.06 -3.04 -0.42
N VAL A 272 5.55 -1.83 -0.74
CA VAL A 272 6.14 -1.54 -2.05
C VAL A 272 7.34 -2.45 -2.31
N LEU A 273 8.27 -2.59 -1.36
CA LEU A 273 9.40 -3.53 -1.48
C LEU A 273 8.94 -4.99 -1.56
N ASN A 274 7.95 -5.37 -0.77
CA ASN A 274 7.44 -6.74 -0.73
C ASN A 274 6.76 -7.16 -2.04
N MET A 275 6.05 -6.24 -2.69
CA MET A 275 5.45 -6.50 -4.00
C MET A 275 6.48 -6.45 -5.13
N ALA A 276 7.51 -5.59 -5.05
CA ALA A 276 8.65 -5.66 -5.95
C ALA A 276 9.34 -7.04 -5.87
N TYR A 277 9.54 -7.56 -4.66
CA TYR A 277 10.06 -8.91 -4.45
C TYR A 277 9.18 -9.99 -5.08
N ALA A 278 7.85 -9.91 -4.87
CA ALA A 278 6.90 -10.85 -5.47
C ALA A 278 6.97 -10.82 -7.01
N LYS A 279 6.96 -9.61 -7.58
CA LYS A 279 6.99 -9.37 -9.03
C LYS A 279 8.25 -9.94 -9.65
N ILE A 280 9.42 -9.60 -9.12
CA ILE A 280 10.70 -10.13 -9.60
C ILE A 280 10.73 -11.65 -9.51
N GLY A 281 10.25 -12.24 -8.41
CA GLY A 281 10.20 -13.69 -8.27
C GLY A 281 9.33 -14.38 -9.33
N LEU A 282 8.26 -13.73 -9.78
CA LEU A 282 7.39 -14.22 -10.87
C LEU A 282 7.91 -13.89 -12.28
N GLU A 283 8.93 -13.03 -12.38
CA GLU A 283 9.71 -12.70 -13.58
C GLU A 283 11.07 -13.45 -13.53
N ASP A 284 11.01 -14.76 -13.28
CA ASP A 284 12.14 -15.71 -13.22
C ASP A 284 13.12 -15.55 -12.04
N GLY A 285 12.94 -14.53 -11.19
CA GLY A 285 13.78 -14.28 -10.03
C GLY A 285 15.19 -13.82 -10.39
N ILE A 286 16.03 -13.66 -9.36
CA ILE A 286 17.42 -13.23 -9.52
C ILE A 286 18.30 -14.05 -8.58
N ARG A 287 19.11 -14.93 -9.17
CA ARG A 287 20.19 -15.59 -8.46
C ARG A 287 21.46 -14.79 -8.66
N THR A 288 21.97 -14.17 -7.61
CA THR A 288 23.37 -13.75 -7.60
C THR A 288 24.23 -15.01 -7.61
N GLU A 289 24.95 -15.26 -8.70
CA GLU A 289 26.08 -16.20 -8.73
C GLU A 289 27.23 -15.67 -7.86
N ARG A 290 27.05 -15.60 -6.54
CA ARG A 290 28.13 -15.34 -5.59
C ARG A 290 27.90 -16.07 -4.27
N ALA A 291 28.33 -17.33 -4.25
CA ALA A 291 29.24 -17.90 -3.26
C ALA A 291 29.41 -19.39 -3.55
N ALA A 292 30.40 -19.71 -4.40
CA ALA A 292 31.18 -20.94 -4.27
C ALA A 292 32.37 -20.63 -3.36
#